data_AF-A0A142XR77-F1
#
_entry.id   AF-A0A142XR77-F1
#
_cell.length_a   1.000
_cell.length_b   1.000
_cell.length_c   1.000
_cell.angle_alpha   90.00
_cell.angle_beta   90.00
_cell.angle_gamma   90.00
#
_symmetry.space_group_name_H-M   'P 1'
#
loop_
_entity.id
_entity.type
_entity.pdbx_description
1 polymer ?
#
loop_
_entity_poly.entity_id
_entity_poly.type
_entity_poly.pdbx_seq_one_letter_code
_entity_poly.pdbx_strand_id
1 'polypeptide(L)'
;MVTPMLRELAGPFPPFFWFEEPGFPYERGVRHLVDAWDRACHQAIQSGSVEELHAARDDYQAVLTGHIKVLDGYSVLANRFSGEYPHPELVNRLPRLRDQLQKHYDSLFPRWQVLEDLETILLERVSLSNDQLKELAAKNPPPQAWFDEADDTLATPE
;
A
#
# COMPACT_ATOMS: atom_id res chain seq x y z
N MET A 1 -11.35 4.61 -19.43
CA MET A 1 -11.35 5.75 -18.50
C MET A 1 -10.37 5.41 -17.38
N VAL A 2 -9.36 6.24 -17.16
CA VAL A 2 -8.42 6.04 -16.03
C VAL A 2 -9.09 6.62 -14.79
N THR A 3 -9.37 5.80 -13.78
CA THR A 3 -10.00 6.27 -12.54
C THR A 3 -9.03 7.19 -11.77
N PRO A 4 -9.54 8.10 -10.92
CA PRO A 4 -8.71 9.01 -10.12
C PRO A 4 -7.66 8.27 -9.29
N MET A 5 -8.03 7.08 -8.79
CA MET A 5 -7.18 6.17 -8.03
C MET A 5 -5.97 5.66 -8.82
N LEU A 6 -6.17 5.28 -10.08
CA LEU A 6 -5.08 4.88 -10.97
C LEU A 6 -4.12 6.03 -11.27
N ARG A 7 -4.61 7.27 -11.25
CA ARG A 7 -3.78 8.46 -11.46
C ARG A 7 -2.85 8.73 -10.27
N GLU A 8 -3.30 8.43 -9.05
CA GLU A 8 -2.45 8.50 -7.86
C GLU A 8 -1.45 7.36 -7.79
N LEU A 9 -1.84 6.14 -8.16
CA LEU A 9 -0.95 4.97 -8.19
C LEU A 9 0.11 5.05 -9.29
N ALA A 10 -0.21 5.68 -10.42
CA ALA A 10 0.74 5.87 -11.51
C ALA A 10 1.80 6.94 -11.22
N GLY A 11 1.59 7.82 -10.23
CA GLY A 11 2.44 8.99 -10.00
C GLY A 11 2.44 9.97 -11.18
N PRO A 12 3.25 11.05 -11.13
CA PRO A 12 3.33 12.01 -12.21
C PRO A 12 4.09 11.41 -13.40
N PHE A 13 3.37 10.81 -14.34
CA PHE A 13 3.90 10.52 -15.69
C PHE A 13 3.69 11.75 -16.59
N PRO A 14 4.75 12.47 -17.02
CA PRO A 14 4.63 13.38 -18.14
C PRO A 14 4.72 12.61 -19.48
N PRO A 15 3.96 13.00 -20.51
CA PRO A 15 3.91 12.31 -21.81
C PRO A 15 5.09 12.64 -22.75
N PHE A 16 6.22 13.14 -22.27
CA PHE A 16 7.33 13.58 -23.12
C PHE A 16 8.68 13.08 -22.60
N PHE A 17 9.23 12.04 -23.26
CA PHE A 17 10.63 11.63 -23.12
C PHE A 17 11.47 12.34 -24.18
N TRP A 18 12.18 13.40 -23.80
CA TRP A 18 13.35 13.90 -24.53
C TRP A 18 14.59 13.60 -23.67
N PHE A 19 15.61 13.07 -24.32
CA PHE A 19 16.87 12.60 -23.73
C PHE A 19 17.60 13.71 -22.94
N GLU A 20 17.32 13.79 -21.65
CA GLU A 20 18.33 14.07 -20.62
C GLU A 20 18.47 12.76 -19.83
N GLU A 21 19.69 12.39 -19.42
CA GLU A 21 19.99 11.14 -18.71
C GLU A 21 18.83 10.70 -17.81
N PRO A 22 18.36 9.43 -17.86
CA PRO A 22 17.15 9.03 -17.15
C PRO A 22 17.41 9.27 -15.67
N GLY A 23 16.99 10.44 -15.16
CA GLY A 23 17.34 10.91 -13.83
C GLY A 23 16.71 9.94 -12.86
N PHE A 24 17.49 8.94 -12.44
CA PHE A 24 17.01 7.65 -11.95
C PHE A 24 16.02 7.86 -10.82
N PRO A 25 14.70 7.83 -11.09
CA PRO A 25 13.70 8.07 -10.07
C PRO A 25 13.39 6.76 -9.35
N TYR A 26 14.06 5.64 -9.65
CA TYR A 26 13.63 4.30 -9.26
C TYR A 26 13.52 4.09 -7.75
N GLU A 27 14.43 4.62 -6.93
CA GLU A 27 14.30 4.51 -5.47
C GLU A 27 13.10 5.33 -4.96
N ARG A 28 12.87 6.53 -5.51
CA ARG A 28 11.69 7.32 -5.18
C ARG A 28 10.41 6.70 -5.73
N GLY A 29 10.43 6.12 -6.92
CA GLY A 29 9.30 5.49 -7.58
C GLY A 29 8.87 4.21 -6.88
N VAL A 30 9.83 3.36 -6.50
CA VAL A 30 9.59 2.14 -5.69
C VAL A 30 8.94 2.50 -4.37
N ARG A 31 9.51 3.47 -3.63
CA ARG A 31 8.92 3.93 -2.37
C ARG A 31 7.56 4.57 -2.59
N HIS A 32 7.42 5.42 -3.61
CA HIS A 32 6.17 6.09 -3.93
C HIS A 32 5.05 5.10 -4.25
N LEU A 33 5.34 4.00 -4.94
CA LEU A 33 4.35 2.97 -5.27
C LEU A 33 3.83 2.28 -4.00
N VAL A 34 4.72 1.89 -3.09
CA VAL A 34 4.35 1.28 -1.80
C VAL A 34 3.60 2.27 -0.92
N ASP A 35 4.08 3.52 -0.82
CA ASP A 35 3.43 4.57 -0.04
C ASP A 35 2.06 4.94 -0.62
N ALA A 36 1.91 4.95 -1.95
CA ALA A 36 0.66 5.23 -2.63
C ALA A 36 -0.36 4.12 -2.38
N TRP A 37 0.08 2.85 -2.42
CA TRP A 37 -0.73 1.72 -2.00
C TRP A 37 -1.19 1.87 -0.55
N ASP A 38 -0.28 2.17 0.37
CA ASP A 38 -0.64 2.34 1.79
C ASP A 38 -1.63 3.49 1.98
N ARG A 39 -1.45 4.63 1.31
CA ARG A 39 -2.43 5.74 1.34
C ARG A 39 -3.80 5.31 0.79
N ALA A 40 -3.82 4.60 -0.33
CA ALA A 40 -5.05 4.10 -0.94
C ALA A 40 -5.80 3.13 -0.01
N CYS A 41 -5.09 2.27 0.72
CA CYS A 41 -5.67 1.42 1.75
C CYS A 41 -6.35 2.23 2.86
N HIS A 42 -5.65 3.22 3.43
CA HIS A 42 -6.20 4.05 4.50
C HIS A 42 -7.43 4.82 4.04
N GLN A 43 -7.37 5.39 2.83
CA GLN A 43 -8.49 6.10 2.25
C GLN A 43 -9.69 5.17 2.04
N ALA A 44 -9.48 4.01 1.43
CA ALA A 44 -10.56 3.04 1.17
C ALA A 44 -11.26 2.58 2.46
N ILE A 45 -10.52 2.42 3.56
CA ILE A 45 -11.10 2.11 4.88
C ILE A 45 -11.92 3.29 5.40
N GLN A 46 -11.41 4.52 5.30
CA GLN A 46 -12.09 5.71 5.79
C GLN A 46 -13.37 6.03 4.99
N SER A 47 -13.37 5.81 3.68
CA SER A 47 -14.52 6.07 2.80
C SER A 47 -15.44 4.87 2.60
N GLY A 48 -15.10 3.69 3.13
CA GLY A 48 -15.86 2.45 2.88
C GLY A 48 -15.82 2.00 1.42
N SER A 49 -14.81 2.41 0.65
CA SER A 49 -14.69 2.14 -0.80
C SER A 49 -13.72 0.99 -1.09
N VAL A 50 -13.76 -0.07 -0.27
CA VAL A 50 -12.89 -1.26 -0.41
C VAL A 50 -13.15 -2.00 -1.73
N GLU A 51 -14.40 -1.98 -2.22
CA GLU A 51 -14.77 -2.52 -3.53
C GLU A 51 -14.03 -1.85 -4.69
N GLU A 52 -13.86 -0.52 -4.65
CA GLU A 52 -13.12 0.22 -5.68
C GLU A 52 -11.63 -0.13 -5.65
N LEU A 53 -11.06 -0.30 -4.46
CA LEU A 53 -9.69 -0.78 -4.27
C LEU A 53 -9.53 -2.21 -4.81
N HIS A 54 -10.53 -3.08 -4.60
CA HIS A 54 -10.55 -4.42 -5.18
C HIS A 54 -10.65 -4.41 -6.70
N ALA A 55 -11.48 -3.55 -7.27
CA ALA A 55 -11.60 -3.41 -8.72
C ALA A 55 -10.28 -2.95 -9.38
N ALA A 56 -9.45 -2.19 -8.67
CA ALA A 56 -8.15 -1.74 -9.14
C ALA A 56 -7.00 -2.77 -8.93
N ARG A 57 -7.29 -3.96 -8.39
CA ARG A 57 -6.29 -5.00 -8.06
C ARG A 57 -5.38 -5.34 -9.22
N ASP A 58 -5.97 -5.73 -10.35
CA ASP A 58 -5.22 -6.26 -11.49
C ASP A 58 -4.38 -5.16 -12.15
N ASP A 59 -4.87 -3.92 -12.17
CA ASP A 59 -4.12 -2.76 -12.62
C ASP A 59 -2.91 -2.49 -11.71
N TYR A 60 -3.10 -2.52 -10.40
CA TYR A 60 -2.01 -2.36 -9.44
C TYR A 60 -0.98 -3.50 -9.58
N GLN A 61 -1.44 -4.74 -9.78
CA GLN A 61 -0.58 -5.89 -10.05
C GLN A 61 0.27 -5.70 -11.31
N ALA A 62 -0.35 -5.22 -12.39
CA ALA A 62 0.32 -4.93 -13.66
C ALA A 62 1.38 -3.84 -13.49
N VAL A 63 1.07 -2.77 -12.76
CA VAL A 63 2.04 -1.69 -12.46
C VAL A 63 3.21 -2.22 -11.65
N LEU A 64 2.97 -3.00 -10.59
CA LEU A 64 4.01 -3.53 -9.72
C LEU A 64 4.94 -4.50 -10.48
N THR A 65 4.36 -5.44 -11.21
CA THR A 65 5.14 -6.39 -12.04
C THR A 65 5.88 -5.70 -13.18
N GLY A 66 5.32 -4.63 -13.75
CA GLY A 66 6.00 -3.76 -14.71
C GLY A 66 7.27 -3.14 -14.13
N HIS A 67 7.20 -2.57 -12.92
CA HIS A 67 8.37 -2.01 -12.23
C HIS A 67 9.43 -3.07 -11.93
N ILE A 68 9.04 -4.27 -11.49
CA ILE A 68 9.98 -5.39 -11.26
C ILE A 68 10.72 -5.74 -12.56
N LYS A 69 10.00 -5.91 -13.67
CA LYS A 69 10.61 -6.21 -14.99
C LYS A 69 11.57 -5.11 -15.45
N VAL A 70 11.22 -3.86 -15.22
CA VAL A 70 12.09 -2.73 -15.54
C VAL A 70 13.39 -2.81 -14.73
N LEU A 71 13.32 -3.06 -13.42
CA LEU A 71 14.50 -3.22 -12.57
C LEU A 71 15.37 -4.44 -12.97
N ASP A 72 14.74 -5.55 -13.35
CA ASP A 72 15.45 -6.72 -13.88
C ASP A 72 16.18 -6.37 -15.19
N GLY A 73 15.52 -5.64 -16.09
CA GLY A 73 16.10 -5.15 -17.34
C GLY A 73 17.31 -4.23 -17.11
N TYR A 74 17.21 -3.30 -16.16
CA TYR A 74 18.36 -2.46 -15.78
C TYR A 74 19.50 -3.28 -15.19
N SER A 75 19.21 -4.30 -14.39
CA SER A 75 20.26 -5.16 -13.82
C SER A 75 21.01 -5.92 -14.91
N VAL A 76 20.31 -6.41 -15.94
CA VAL A 76 20.92 -7.04 -17.11
C VAL A 76 21.80 -6.05 -17.88
N LEU A 77 21.30 -4.84 -18.13
CA LEU A 77 22.07 -3.80 -18.83
C LEU A 77 23.31 -3.39 -18.03
N ALA A 78 23.17 -3.15 -16.73
CA ALA A 78 24.27 -2.78 -15.85
C ALA A 78 25.37 -3.85 -15.80
N ASN A 79 24.99 -5.14 -15.78
CA ASN A 79 25.95 -6.24 -15.86
C ASN A 79 26.64 -6.32 -17.22
N ARG A 80 25.92 -6.03 -18.31
CA ARG A 80 26.48 -6.06 -19.68
C ARG A 80 27.47 -4.92 -19.95
N PHE A 81 27.22 -3.74 -19.37
CA PHE A 81 28.04 -2.54 -19.53
C PHE A 81 28.88 -2.23 -18.27
N SER A 82 29.26 -3.28 -17.53
CA SER A 82 30.03 -3.15 -16.29
C SER A 82 31.35 -2.40 -16.55
N GLY A 83 31.53 -1.24 -15.92
CA GLY A 83 32.72 -0.39 -16.07
C GLY A 83 32.53 0.85 -16.94
N GLU A 84 31.46 0.92 -17.73
CA GLU A 84 31.09 2.10 -18.54
C GLU A 84 29.95 2.91 -17.91
N TYR A 85 29.32 2.37 -16.86
CA TYR A 85 28.18 3.01 -16.21
C TYR A 85 28.63 4.17 -15.30
N PRO A 86 28.11 5.39 -15.48
CA PRO A 86 28.53 6.56 -14.70
C PRO A 86 28.11 6.51 -13.22
N HIS A 87 27.21 5.58 -12.84
CA HIS A 87 26.62 5.50 -11.50
C HIS A 87 26.71 4.09 -10.89
N PRO A 88 27.88 3.64 -10.41
CA PRO A 88 28.06 2.30 -9.83
C PRO A 88 27.24 2.09 -8.55
N GLU A 89 27.00 3.14 -7.77
CA GLU A 89 26.15 3.05 -6.58
C GLU A 89 24.71 2.63 -6.89
N LEU A 90 24.19 3.06 -8.05
CA LEU A 90 22.82 2.74 -8.47
C LEU A 90 22.72 1.26 -8.83
N VAL A 91 23.69 0.75 -9.58
CA VAL A 91 23.80 -0.67 -9.93
C VAL A 91 23.78 -1.54 -8.67
N ASN A 92 24.48 -1.12 -7.62
CA ASN A 92 24.50 -1.83 -6.34
C ASN A 92 23.16 -1.81 -5.59
N ARG A 93 22.28 -0.83 -5.87
CA ARG A 93 20.96 -0.69 -5.23
C ARG A 93 19.85 -1.41 -5.99
N LEU A 94 20.00 -1.67 -7.30
CA LEU A 94 18.96 -2.30 -8.12
C LEU A 94 18.44 -3.63 -7.54
N PRO A 95 19.29 -4.58 -7.10
CA PRO A 95 18.80 -5.84 -6.53
C PRO A 95 17.93 -5.62 -5.31
N ARG A 96 18.34 -4.70 -4.42
CA ARG A 96 17.58 -4.37 -3.21
C ARG A 96 16.22 -3.77 -3.54
N LEU A 97 16.13 -2.85 -4.50
CA LEU A 97 14.86 -2.24 -4.91
C LEU A 97 13.93 -3.26 -5.53
N ARG A 98 14.49 -4.15 -6.36
CA ARG A 98 13.75 -5.25 -6.98
C ARG A 98 13.20 -6.20 -5.94
N ASP A 99 14.02 -6.59 -4.97
CA ASP A 99 13.61 -7.49 -3.88
C ASP A 99 12.56 -6.85 -2.96
N GLN A 100 12.62 -5.53 -2.76
CA GLN A 100 11.58 -4.81 -2.01
C GLN A 100 10.22 -4.88 -2.72
N LEU A 101 10.18 -4.62 -4.03
CA LEU A 101 8.93 -4.73 -4.80
C LEU A 101 8.45 -6.17 -4.91
N GLN A 102 9.36 -7.13 -5.09
CA GLN A 102 9.03 -8.55 -5.13
C GLN A 102 8.43 -9.01 -3.80
N LYS A 103 9.02 -8.60 -2.67
CA LYS A 103 8.48 -8.89 -1.35
C LYS A 103 7.09 -8.28 -1.13
N HIS A 104 6.86 -7.07 -1.63
CA HIS A 104 5.53 -6.44 -1.59
C HIS A 104 4.52 -7.18 -2.45
N TYR A 105 4.95 -7.65 -3.62
CA TYR A 105 4.12 -8.48 -4.49
C TYR A 105 3.73 -9.79 -3.79
N ASP A 106 4.72 -10.52 -3.29
CA ASP A 106 4.58 -11.85 -2.69
C ASP A 106 3.79 -11.82 -1.38
N SER A 107 3.84 -10.71 -0.64
CA SER A 107 3.06 -10.55 0.60
C SER A 107 1.59 -10.25 0.35
N LEU A 108 1.25 -9.66 -0.80
CA LEU A 108 -0.07 -9.12 -1.08
C LEU A 108 -0.87 -10.00 -2.04
N PHE A 109 -0.40 -10.20 -3.27
CA PHE A 109 -1.20 -10.78 -4.35
C PHE A 109 -1.54 -12.26 -4.21
N PRO A 110 -0.67 -13.12 -3.65
CA PRO A 110 -1.07 -14.51 -3.38
C PRO A 110 -2.24 -14.60 -2.40
N ARG A 111 -2.30 -13.68 -1.43
CA ARG A 111 -3.34 -13.64 -0.38
C ARG A 111 -4.60 -12.91 -0.82
N TRP A 112 -4.49 -11.95 -1.73
CA TRP A 112 -5.60 -11.14 -2.21
C TRP A 112 -6.16 -11.72 -3.52
N GLN A 113 -7.16 -12.59 -3.46
CA GLN A 113 -7.86 -13.12 -4.64
C GLN A 113 -9.27 -12.55 -4.78
N VAL A 114 -10.00 -12.45 -3.68
CA VAL A 114 -11.37 -11.94 -3.63
C VAL A 114 -11.46 -10.69 -2.74
N LEU A 115 -12.64 -10.07 -2.68
CA LEU A 115 -12.88 -8.86 -1.90
C LEU A 115 -12.68 -9.12 -0.39
N GLU A 116 -13.15 -10.25 0.11
CA GLU A 116 -13.05 -10.65 1.52
C GLU A 116 -11.59 -10.81 1.97
N ASP A 117 -10.71 -11.22 1.05
CA ASP A 117 -9.28 -11.29 1.33
C ASP A 117 -8.69 -9.90 1.55
N LEU A 118 -9.10 -8.91 0.73
CA LEU A 118 -8.67 -7.53 0.87
C LEU A 118 -9.10 -6.96 2.21
N GLU A 119 -10.36 -7.17 2.59
CA GLU A 119 -10.88 -6.75 3.89
C GLU A 119 -10.07 -7.35 5.03
N THR A 120 -9.74 -8.64 4.95
CA THR A 120 -8.89 -9.31 5.95
C THR A 120 -7.49 -8.68 6.01
N ILE A 121 -6.85 -8.42 4.86
CA ILE A 121 -5.53 -7.79 4.78
C ILE A 121 -5.57 -6.35 5.34
N LEU A 122 -6.63 -5.60 5.05
CA LEU A 122 -6.83 -4.24 5.56
C LEU A 122 -7.06 -4.24 7.07
N LEU A 123 -7.86 -5.18 7.58
CA LEU A 123 -8.07 -5.37 9.01
C LEU A 123 -6.77 -5.74 9.72
N GLU A 124 -5.98 -6.69 9.22
CA GLU A 124 -4.67 -7.02 9.79
C GLU A 124 -3.74 -5.80 9.85
N ARG A 125 -3.82 -4.90 8.88
CA ARG A 125 -2.99 -3.69 8.80
C ARG A 125 -3.45 -2.55 9.70
N VAL A 126 -4.76 -2.40 9.91
CA VAL A 126 -5.37 -1.30 10.67
C VAL A 126 -5.78 -1.71 12.08
N SER A 127 -5.76 -3.00 12.40
CA SER A 127 -5.90 -3.49 13.77
C SER A 127 -4.87 -2.82 14.67
N LEU A 128 -5.35 -1.90 15.50
CA LEU A 128 -4.56 -1.28 16.55
C LEU A 128 -3.97 -2.39 17.42
N SER A 129 -2.69 -2.26 17.78
CA SER A 129 -2.09 -3.22 18.71
C SER A 129 -2.89 -3.21 20.03
N ASN A 130 -2.91 -4.34 20.75
CA ASN A 130 -3.55 -4.41 22.07
C ASN A 130 -3.10 -3.28 23.01
N ASP A 131 -1.87 -2.81 22.86
CA ASP A 131 -1.32 -1.71 23.65
C ASP A 131 -1.91 -0.36 23.23
N GLN A 132 -2.10 -0.12 21.92
CA GLN A 132 -2.76 1.08 21.41
C GLN A 132 -4.25 1.11 21.74
N LEU A 133 -4.92 -0.06 21.73
CA LEU A 133 -6.31 -0.19 22.17
C LEU A 133 -6.46 0.12 23.66
N LYS A 134 -5.54 -0.39 24.51
CA LYS A 134 -5.50 -0.06 25.94
C LYS A 134 -5.25 1.43 26.17
N GLU A 135 -4.36 2.03 25.40
CA GLU A 135 -4.07 3.46 25.51
C GLU A 135 -5.27 4.33 25.07
N LEU A 136 -5.97 3.94 24.01
CA LEU A 136 -7.21 4.59 23.57
C LEU A 136 -8.34 4.43 24.57
N ALA A 137 -8.51 3.24 25.14
CA ALA A 137 -9.49 2.96 26.18
C ALA A 137 -9.18 3.74 27.47
N ALA A 138 -7.90 3.91 27.82
CA ALA A 138 -7.48 4.74 28.94
C ALA A 138 -7.73 6.24 28.69
N LYS A 139 -7.57 6.71 27.44
CA LYS A 139 -7.80 8.11 27.04
C LYS A 139 -9.28 8.46 26.89
N ASN A 140 -10.12 7.48 26.56
CA ASN A 140 -11.56 7.65 26.39
C ASN A 140 -12.28 6.62 27.26
N PRO A 141 -12.32 6.83 28.60
CA PRO A 141 -13.07 5.94 29.46
C PRO A 141 -14.54 5.91 29.03
N PRO A 142 -15.21 4.75 29.11
CA PRO A 142 -16.61 4.63 28.73
C PRO A 142 -17.47 5.66 29.50
N PRO A 143 -18.40 6.36 28.82
CA PRO A 143 -19.26 7.34 29.48
C PRO A 143 -20.04 6.69 30.63
N GLN A 144 -20.20 7.41 31.74
CA GLN A 144 -20.94 6.92 32.91
C GLN A 144 -22.34 6.39 32.55
N ALA A 145 -22.98 7.04 31.56
CA ALA A 145 -24.29 6.67 31.02
C ALA A 145 -24.39 5.22 30.48
N TRP A 146 -23.28 4.58 30.12
CA TRP A 146 -23.27 3.17 29.70
C TRP A 146 -23.44 2.20 30.87
N PHE A 147 -23.23 2.66 32.10
CA PHE A 147 -23.36 1.86 33.32
C PHE A 147 -24.67 2.14 34.08
N ASP A 148 -25.40 3.19 33.69
CA ASP A 148 -26.62 3.64 34.36
C ASP A 148 -27.90 2.88 33.90
N GLU A 149 -27.80 1.95 32.93
CA GLU A 149 -28.95 1.14 32.43
C GLU A 149 -29.35 -0.04 33.34
N ALA A 150 -28.70 -0.24 34.49
CA ALA A 150 -28.97 -1.40 35.37
C ALA A 150 -30.09 -1.18 36.41
N ASP A 151 -30.67 0.01 36.51
CA ASP A 151 -31.63 0.37 37.58
C ASP A 151 -33.05 0.67 37.07
N ASP A 152 -33.40 0.26 35.85
CA ASP A 152 -34.81 0.20 35.41
C ASP A 152 -35.49 -1.03 36.03
N THR A 153 -35.71 -0.87 37.33
CA THR A 153 -36.54 -1.67 38.22
C THR A 153 -37.72 -2.30 37.50
N LEU A 154 -37.77 -3.63 37.55
CA LEU A 154 -38.97 -4.46 37.34
C LEU A 154 -40.06 -4.03 38.33
N ALA A 155 -40.75 -2.92 38.05
CA ALA A 155 -42.00 -2.59 38.70
C ALA A 155 -43.06 -3.54 38.15
N THR A 156 -43.25 -4.65 38.86
CA THR A 156 -44.40 -5.56 38.71
C THR A 156 -45.70 -4.76 38.85
N PRO A 157 -46.62 -4.81 37.87
CA PRO A 157 -47.95 -4.27 38.05
C PRO A 157 -48.80 -5.26 38.88
N GLU A 158 -49.43 -4.75 39.95
CA GLU A 158 -50.51 -5.41 40.69
C GLU A 158 -51.81 -5.50 39.87
#